data_AF-A0A9E2K1Q2-F1
#
_entry.id   AF-A0A9E2K1Q2-F1
#
_cell.length_a   1.000
_cell.length_b   1.000
_cell.length_c   1.000
_cell.angle_alpha   90.00
_cell.angle_beta   90.00
_cell.angle_gamma   90.00
#
_symmetry.space_group_name_H-M   'P 1'
#
loop_
_entity.id
_entity.type
_entity.pdbx_description
1 polymer ?
#
loop_
_entity_poly.entity_id
_entity_poly.type
_entity_poly.pdbx_seq_one_letter_code
_entity_poly.pdbx_strand_id
1 'polypeptide(L)' 'MQIENLIRMGEQIARNNAALPPERAAAKVAAHLQSFWTPAMIDELLAFAALNPGELDPGLRTALSRLDRSGSG' A
#
# COMPACT_ATOMS: atom_id res chain seq x y z
N MET A 1 -5.08 14.91 -2.28
CA MET A 1 -6.18 14.05 -2.77
C MET A 1 -7.01 13.66 -1.56
N GLN A 2 -8.22 13.13 -1.72
CA GLN A 2 -8.95 12.57 -0.57
C GLN A 2 -8.37 11.19 -0.23
N ILE A 3 -8.10 10.92 1.05
CA ILE A 3 -7.51 9.66 1.52
C ILE A 3 -8.31 8.44 1.08
N GLU A 4 -9.64 8.54 1.01
CA GLU A 4 -10.53 7.47 0.53
C GLU A 4 -10.23 7.07 -0.91
N ASN A 5 -9.83 8.03 -1.76
CA ASN A 5 -9.43 7.74 -3.13
C ASN A 5 -8.10 6.98 -3.18
N LEU A 6 -7.13 7.35 -2.32
CA LEU A 6 -5.86 6.62 -2.22
C LEU A 6 -6.10 5.19 -1.75
N ILE A 7 -6.91 5.00 -0.71
CA ILE A 7 -7.30 3.66 -0.23
C ILE A 7 -7.89 2.85 -1.37
N ARG A 8 -8.92 3.37 -2.05
CA ARG A 8 -9.60 2.66 -3.13
C ARG A 8 -8.65 2.24 -4.25
N MET A 9 -7.74 3.15 -4.67
CA MET A 9 -6.75 2.85 -5.70
C MET A 9 -5.72 1.82 -5.23
N GLY A 10 -5.18 1.98 -4.02
CA GLY A 10 -4.21 1.05 -3.42
C GLY A 10 -4.78 -0.36 -3.33
N GLU A 11 -6.02 -0.50 -2.86
CA GLU A 11 -6.68 -1.81 -2.76
C GLU A 11 -6.99 -2.40 -4.14
N GLN A 12 -7.34 -1.57 -5.12
CA GLN A 12 -7.54 -2.05 -6.48
C GLN A 12 -6.23 -2.64 -7.06
N ILE A 13 -5.09 -2.00 -6.80
CA ILE A 13 -3.78 -2.52 -7.19
C ILE A 13 -3.50 -3.85 -6.48
N ALA A 14 -3.81 -3.96 -5.18
CA ALA A 14 -3.68 -5.21 -4.42
C ALA A 14 -4.54 -6.34 -5.01
N ARG A 15 -5.83 -6.06 -5.25
CA ARG A 15 -6.78 -7.02 -5.86
C ARG A 15 -6.32 -7.49 -7.25
N ASN A 16 -5.78 -6.59 -8.07
CA ASN A 16 -5.25 -6.94 -9.39
C ASN A 16 -4.05 -7.91 -9.33
N ASN A 17 -3.36 -7.99 -8.18
CA ASN A 17 -2.23 -8.89 -7.96
C ASN A 17 -2.61 -10.12 -7.11
N ALA A 18 -3.88 -10.30 -6.75
CA ALA A 18 -4.33 -11.34 -5.81
C ALA A 18 -4.12 -12.79 -6.29
N ALA A 19 -3.95 -13.01 -7.61
CA ALA A 19 -3.62 -14.32 -8.16
C ALA A 19 -2.16 -14.74 -7.91
N LEU A 20 -1.30 -13.82 -7.46
CA LEU A 20 0.10 -14.12 -7.13
C LEU A 20 0.21 -14.65 -5.70
N PRO A 21 1.29 -15.41 -5.38
CA PRO A 21 1.62 -15.73 -3.99
C PRO A 21 1.69 -14.45 -3.13
N PRO A 22 1.21 -14.47 -1.87
CA PRO A 22 1.07 -13.26 -1.05
C PRO A 22 2.32 -12.39 -0.99
N GLU A 23 3.48 -13.01 -0.80
CA GLU A 23 4.76 -12.30 -0.73
C GLU A 23 5.15 -11.64 -2.07
N ARG A 24 4.78 -12.23 -3.21
CA ARG A 24 5.03 -11.65 -4.54
C ARG A 24 4.02 -10.55 -4.86
N ALA A 25 2.76 -10.73 -4.48
CA ALA A 25 1.73 -9.72 -4.62
C ALA A 25 2.13 -8.44 -3.87
N ALA A 26 2.47 -8.55 -2.59
CA ALA A 26 2.88 -7.42 -1.77
C ALA A 26 4.13 -6.69 -2.31
N ALA A 27 5.08 -7.42 -2.93
CA ALA A 27 6.29 -6.82 -3.52
C ALA A 27 5.92 -5.98 -4.73
N LYS A 28 5.09 -6.53 -5.62
CA LYS A 28 4.62 -5.83 -6.80
C LYS A 28 3.78 -4.61 -6.46
N VAL A 29 2.90 -4.71 -5.47
CA VAL A 29 2.09 -3.58 -5.01
C VAL A 29 3.00 -2.49 -4.45
N ALA A 30 3.91 -2.81 -3.53
CA ALA A 30 4.86 -1.85 -2.96
C ALA A 30 5.70 -1.16 -4.04
N ALA A 31 6.28 -1.91 -4.97
CA ALA A 31 7.06 -1.37 -6.09
C ALA A 31 6.21 -0.47 -7.01
N HIS A 32 4.95 -0.83 -7.26
CA HIS A 32 4.03 -0.02 -8.04
C HIS A 32 3.74 1.32 -7.35
N LEU A 33 3.43 1.29 -6.05
CA LEU A 33 3.21 2.52 -5.28
C LEU A 33 4.45 3.43 -5.33
N GLN A 34 5.65 2.90 -5.07
CA GLN A 34 6.90 3.68 -5.17
C GLN A 34 7.16 4.25 -6.57
N SER A 35 6.76 3.56 -7.63
CA SER A 35 7.06 3.97 -9.01
C SER A 35 6.08 5.02 -9.54
N PHE A 36 4.82 4.97 -9.10
CA PHE A 36 3.73 5.74 -9.71
C PHE A 36 3.09 6.77 -8.78
N TRP A 37 3.29 6.65 -7.46
CA TRP A 37 2.76 7.60 -6.50
C TRP A 37 3.84 8.57 -6.04
N THR A 38 3.44 9.77 -5.66
CA THR A 38 4.36 10.71 -5.01
C THR A 38 4.63 10.26 -3.57
N PRO A 39 5.79 10.63 -2.98
CA PRO A 39 6.08 10.31 -1.58
C PRO A 39 4.96 10.74 -0.62
N ALA A 40 4.41 11.94 -0.81
CA ALA A 40 3.33 12.46 0.03
C ALA A 40 2.06 11.58 0.02
N MET A 41 1.71 10.97 -1.12
CA MET A 41 0.57 10.04 -1.19
C MET A 41 0.83 8.75 -0.41
N ILE A 42 2.07 8.26 -0.47
CA ILE A 42 2.48 7.04 0.24
C ILE A 42 2.47 7.32 1.75
N ASP A 43 3.01 8.46 2.17
CA ASP A 43 3.02 8.89 3.57
C ASP A 43 1.60 9.06 4.12
N GLU A 44 0.69 9.67 3.35
CA GLU A 44 -0.72 9.82 3.73
C GLU A 44 -1.40 8.46 3.96
N LEU A 45 -1.14 7.49 3.08
CA LEU A 45 -1.70 6.14 3.20
C LEU A 45 -1.06 5.34 4.34
N LEU A 46 0.24 5.50 4.60
CA LEU A 46 0.94 4.92 5.75
C LEU A 46 0.40 5.49 7.08
N ALA A 47 0.22 6.81 7.15
CA ALA A 47 -0.36 7.46 8.32
C ALA A 47 -1.79 6.96 8.59
N PHE A 48 -2.62 6.83 7.56
CA PHE A 48 -3.95 6.24 7.69
C PHE A 48 -3.90 4.80 8.21
N ALA A 49 -3.02 3.96 7.66
CA ALA A 49 -2.88 2.56 8.06
C ALA A 49 -2.44 2.40 9.53
N ALA A 50 -1.59 3.31 10.01
CA ALA A 50 -1.13 3.33 11.40
C ALA A 50 -2.25 3.73 12.38
N LEU A 51 -3.11 4.68 11.99
CA LEU A 51 -4.21 5.16 12.82
C LEU A 51 -5.43 4.23 12.81
N ASN A 52 -5.64 3.48 11.71
CA ASN A 52 -6.81 2.64 11.50
C ASN A 52 -6.40 1.18 11.24
N PRO A 53 -5.82 0.49 12.25
CA PRO A 53 -5.33 -0.87 12.08
C PRO A 53 -6.49 -1.82 11.78
N GLY A 54 -6.58 -2.28 10.53
CA GLY A 54 -7.60 -3.24 10.08
C GLY A 54 -8.63 -2.71 9.09
N GLU A 55 -8.60 -1.41 8.75
CA GLU A 55 -9.50 -0.85 7.74
C GLU A 55 -9.04 -1.06 6.29
N LEU A 56 -7.78 -1.42 6.09
CA LEU A 56 -7.22 -1.70 4.76
C LEU A 56 -7.27 -3.19 4.43
N ASP A 57 -7.52 -3.50 3.16
CA ASP A 57 -7.34 -4.86 2.60
C ASP A 57 -6.00 -5.49 3.03
N PRO A 58 -5.98 -6.78 3.41
CA PRO A 58 -4.75 -7.44 3.86
C PRO A 58 -3.58 -7.35 2.87
N GLY A 59 -3.85 -7.41 1.57
CA GLY A 59 -2.82 -7.32 0.53
C GLY A 59 -2.19 -5.94 0.47
N LEU A 60 -3.00 -4.88 0.59
CA LEU A 60 -2.50 -3.51 0.66
C LEU A 60 -1.71 -3.28 1.96
N ARG A 61 -2.22 -3.74 3.11
CA ARG A 61 -1.54 -3.60 4.40
C ARG A 61 -0.15 -4.26 4.38
N THR A 62 -0.05 -5.49 3.87
CA THR A 62 1.24 -6.19 3.75
C THR A 62 2.21 -5.46 2.82
N ALA A 63 1.72 -4.85 1.74
CA ALA A 63 2.55 -4.02 0.88
C ALA A 63 3.06 -2.77 1.59
N LEU A 64 2.21 -2.06 2.33
CA LEU A 64 2.57 -0.87 3.10
C LEU A 64 3.62 -1.16 4.17
N SER A 65 3.49 -2.29 4.90
CA SER A 65 4.50 -2.71 5.88
C SER A 65 5.90 -2.94 5.30
N ARG A 66 6.01 -3.13 3.97
CA ARG A 66 7.30 -3.25 3.28
C ARG A 66 7.90 -1.89 2.94
N LEU A 67 7.05 -0.90 2.64
CA LEU A 67 7.47 0.47 2.36
C LEU A 67 8.01 1.14 3.63
N ASP A 68 7.32 0.95 4.75
CA ASP A 68 7.71 1.50 6.05
C ASP A 68 9.12 1.04 6.49
N ARG A 69 9.43 -0.26 6.31
CA ARG A 69 10.78 -0.79 6.58
C ARG A 69 11.86 -0.29 5.62
N SER A 70 11.47 0.12 4.41
CA SER A 70 12.42 0.63 3.40
C SER A 70 12.74 2.12 3.59
N GLY A 71 11.90 2.86 4.32
CA GLY A 71 12.05 4.30 4.55
C GLY A 71 12.81 4.68 5.83
N SER A 72 13.26 3.70 6.63
CA SER A 72 14.01 3.92 7.87
C SER A 72 15.53 4.00 7.69
N GLY A 73 16.01 4.48 6.53
CA GLY A 73 17.43 4.59 6.17
C GLY A 73 17.92 6.02 6.08
#